data_AF-A0A2N2F919-F1
#
_entry.id   AF-A0A2N2F919-F1
#
_cell.length_a   1.000
_cell.length_b   1.000
_cell.length_c   1.000
_cell.angle_alpha   90.00
_cell.angle_beta   90.00
_cell.angle_gamma   90.00
#
_symmetry.space_group_name_H-M   'P 1'
#
loop_
_entity.id
_entity.type
_entity.pdbx_description
1 polymer ?
#
loop_
_entity_poly.entity_id
_entity_poly.type
_entity_poly.pdbx_seq_one_letter_code
_entity_poly.pdbx_strand_id
1 'polypeptide(L)'
;FPQITFQSGYSRIGPADTSLRSDPYNHYSNTLNLNQTIFDFGKTYTRVQIQSLQKESAEADFQNVTASIILGVKESYYSFLKAKMSETVAVETMSQFQQHFDVANAFFETGKSSKIDVTSAEVNLSNARIQLISAQNALRLALVKLNQAMGVISAPEYDVKEEFLVAKMDISFDAALSQAYENRPELLSTARKKVALEKSVDLNRKEYLPVLSGNAAYGYAGDDTTIDKAWNVGVALTFPLFTGLSTKYAVDEAKANLEVAEANEESLRQQIYLEVQSAWLNRREAFERIEAGKTVVRQAEETLELARGRYATGVGSSIEITDALIKHYNAKMTYITALTDFNIAQASLEKAIGVK
;
A
#
# COMPACT_ATOMS: atom_id res chain seq x y z
N PHE A 1 25.65 19.22 -19.21
CA PHE A 1 26.45 18.53 -20.26
C PHE A 1 26.35 19.32 -21.56
N PRO A 2 27.36 19.24 -22.44
CA PRO A 2 27.25 19.81 -23.78
C PRO A 2 26.08 19.18 -24.53
N GLN A 3 25.34 20.00 -25.26
CA GLN A 3 24.27 19.57 -26.15
C GLN A 3 24.74 19.76 -27.59
N ILE A 4 24.74 18.68 -28.37
CA ILE A 4 25.08 18.71 -29.79
C ILE A 4 23.79 18.47 -30.58
N THR A 5 23.46 19.39 -31.48
CA THR A 5 22.26 19.30 -32.31
C THR A 5 22.63 19.49 -33.78
N PHE A 6 22.12 18.61 -34.64
CA PHE A 6 22.18 18.80 -36.09
C PHE A 6 20.87 19.43 -36.55
N GLN A 7 20.94 20.50 -37.30
CA GLN A 7 19.80 21.20 -37.88
C GLN A 7 19.97 21.28 -39.39
N SER A 8 18.97 20.81 -40.14
CA SER A 8 18.87 20.95 -41.58
C SER A 8 17.60 21.75 -41.91
N GLY A 9 17.74 22.76 -42.77
CA GLY A 9 16.67 23.68 -43.09
C GLY A 9 16.66 24.01 -44.57
N TYR A 10 15.46 24.17 -45.11
CA TYR A 10 15.19 24.71 -46.43
C TYR A 10 14.15 25.82 -46.30
N SER A 11 14.43 26.97 -46.90
CA SER A 11 13.48 28.07 -46.97
C SER A 11 13.54 28.72 -48.34
N ARG A 12 12.40 29.07 -48.92
CA ARG A 12 12.32 29.88 -50.14
C ARG A 12 12.03 31.32 -49.76
N ILE A 13 12.95 32.23 -50.09
CA ILE A 13 12.89 33.62 -49.68
C ILE A 13 12.45 34.45 -50.89
N GLY A 14 11.33 35.15 -50.75
CA GLY A 14 10.84 36.11 -51.76
C GLY A 14 11.60 37.44 -51.68
N PRO A 15 11.59 38.24 -52.76
CA PRO A 15 12.23 39.55 -52.76
C PRO A 15 11.58 40.48 -51.74
N ALA A 16 12.40 41.26 -51.04
CA ALA A 16 11.91 42.40 -50.25
C ALA A 16 11.79 43.63 -51.18
N ASP A 17 10.80 44.50 -50.94
CA ASP A 17 10.52 45.69 -51.77
C ASP A 17 11.73 46.63 -51.96
N THR A 18 12.72 46.56 -51.07
CA THR A 18 13.96 47.36 -51.09
C THR A 18 15.22 46.57 -51.44
N SER A 19 15.09 45.29 -51.81
CA SER A 19 16.25 44.44 -52.10
C SER A 19 16.72 44.59 -53.55
N LEU A 20 18.05 44.54 -53.76
CA LEU A 20 18.68 44.55 -55.09
C LEU A 20 18.45 43.24 -55.87
N ARG A 21 17.81 42.24 -55.27
CA ARG A 21 17.56 40.91 -55.83
C ARG A 21 16.07 40.78 -56.11
N SER A 22 15.68 40.80 -57.39
CA SER A 22 14.27 40.78 -57.81
C SER A 22 13.61 39.41 -57.76
N ASP A 23 14.41 38.34 -57.73
CA ASP A 23 13.92 36.98 -57.92
C ASP A 23 13.94 36.19 -56.61
N PRO A 24 12.91 35.36 -56.34
CA PRO A 24 12.92 34.43 -55.22
C PRO A 24 14.11 33.47 -55.32
N TYR A 25 14.73 33.15 -54.20
CA TYR A 25 15.83 32.20 -54.13
C TYR A 25 15.58 31.14 -53.05
N ASN A 26 16.14 29.96 -53.24
CA ASN A 26 16.14 28.95 -52.20
C ASN A 26 17.36 29.15 -51.30
N HIS A 27 17.16 28.90 -50.01
CA HIS A 27 18.20 28.91 -48.99
C HIS A 27 18.23 27.54 -48.31
N TYR A 28 19.40 26.94 -48.28
CA TYR A 28 19.66 25.64 -47.66
C TYR A 28 20.64 25.84 -46.51
N SER A 29 20.36 25.24 -45.35
CA SER A 29 21.26 25.24 -44.21
C SER A 29 21.40 23.85 -43.60
N ASN A 30 22.63 23.47 -43.27
CA ASN A 30 22.97 22.24 -42.57
C ASN A 30 24.02 22.58 -41.52
N THR A 31 23.62 22.68 -40.26
CA THR A 31 24.47 23.16 -39.17
C THR A 31 24.53 22.17 -38.02
N LEU A 32 25.74 21.91 -37.54
CA LEU A 32 25.99 21.25 -36.27
C LEU A 32 26.21 22.32 -35.22
N ASN A 33 25.39 22.32 -34.18
CA ASN A 33 25.42 23.27 -33.08
C ASN A 33 25.85 22.56 -31.80
N LEU A 34 26.74 23.18 -31.04
CA LEU A 34 27.19 22.77 -29.72
C LEU A 34 26.84 23.90 -28.74
N ASN A 35 26.02 23.60 -27.75
CA ASN A 35 25.68 24.53 -26.67
C ASN A 35 26.10 23.94 -25.32
N GLN A 36 26.79 24.72 -24.50
CA GLN A 36 27.22 24.28 -23.18
C GLN A 36 27.14 25.42 -22.18
N THR A 37 26.46 25.19 -21.06
CA THR A 37 26.65 26.04 -19.87
C THR A 37 28.04 25.76 -19.31
N ILE A 38 28.90 26.78 -19.29
CA ILE A 38 30.27 26.70 -18.78
C ILE A 38 30.25 26.87 -17.26
N PHE A 39 29.54 27.89 -16.78
CA PHE A 39 29.44 28.19 -15.36
C PHE A 39 28.12 28.88 -15.03
N ASP A 40 27.42 28.39 -14.01
CA ASP A 40 26.11 28.90 -13.59
C ASP A 40 26.01 29.12 -12.08
N PHE A 41 27.16 29.35 -11.44
CA PHE A 41 27.28 29.54 -9.99
C PHE A 41 26.65 28.41 -9.16
N GLY A 42 26.67 27.19 -9.72
CA GLY A 42 26.19 25.99 -9.04
C GLY A 42 24.67 25.80 -9.12
N LYS A 43 23.95 26.49 -10.02
CA LYS A 43 22.52 26.22 -10.30
C LYS A 43 22.33 24.76 -10.75
N THR A 44 23.12 24.31 -11.72
CA THR A 44 23.06 22.93 -12.23
C THR A 44 23.43 21.93 -11.14
N TYR A 45 24.47 22.22 -10.34
CA TYR A 45 24.86 21.36 -9.22
C TYR A 45 23.75 21.23 -8.16
N THR A 46 23.17 22.35 -7.71
CA THR A 46 22.03 22.32 -6.76
C THR A 46 20.84 21.57 -7.36
N ARG A 47 20.55 21.74 -8.67
CA ARG A 47 19.49 20.99 -9.35
C ARG A 47 19.75 19.48 -9.30
N VAL A 48 21.00 19.04 -9.53
CA VAL A 48 21.38 17.62 -9.39
C VAL A 48 21.22 17.14 -7.96
N GLN A 49 21.58 17.96 -6.95
CA GLN A 49 21.37 17.61 -5.54
C GLN A 49 19.88 17.42 -5.20
N ILE A 50 19.00 18.32 -5.69
CA ILE A 50 17.54 18.19 -5.53
C ILE A 50 17.07 16.86 -6.14
N GLN A 51 17.50 16.53 -7.36
CA GLN A 51 17.12 15.28 -8.02
C GLN A 51 17.66 14.05 -7.28
N SER A 52 18.86 14.11 -6.70
CA SER A 52 19.41 13.04 -5.87
C SER A 52 18.56 12.81 -4.61
N LEU A 53 18.17 13.88 -3.91
CA LEU A 53 17.33 13.78 -2.72
C LEU A 53 15.91 13.28 -3.05
N GLN A 54 15.37 13.69 -4.20
CA GLN A 54 14.09 13.17 -4.71
C GLN A 54 14.19 11.68 -5.05
N LYS A 55 15.33 11.22 -5.59
CA LYS A 55 15.60 9.80 -5.80
C LYS A 55 15.66 9.04 -4.48
N GLU A 56 16.40 9.51 -3.47
CA GLU A 56 16.47 8.89 -2.14
C GLU A 56 15.08 8.81 -1.48
N SER A 57 14.27 9.86 -1.64
CA SER A 57 12.88 9.86 -1.22
C SER A 57 12.04 8.80 -1.94
N ALA A 58 12.19 8.66 -3.26
CA ALA A 58 11.47 7.66 -4.04
C ALA A 58 11.87 6.22 -3.66
N GLU A 59 13.14 5.99 -3.31
CA GLU A 59 13.62 4.71 -2.77
C GLU A 59 12.96 4.38 -1.43
N ALA A 60 12.79 5.37 -0.55
CA ALA A 60 12.08 5.22 0.71
C ALA A 60 10.56 5.02 0.51
N ASP A 61 9.94 5.74 -0.42
CA ASP A 61 8.53 5.52 -0.82
C ASP A 61 8.32 4.09 -1.36
N PHE A 62 9.27 3.56 -2.14
CA PHE A 62 9.24 2.17 -2.61
C PHE A 62 9.28 1.15 -1.45
N GLN A 63 10.10 1.42 -0.42
CA GLN A 63 10.12 0.59 0.79
C GLN A 63 8.80 0.66 1.55
N ASN A 64 8.15 1.82 1.63
CA ASN A 64 6.84 1.96 2.27
C ASN A 64 5.74 1.18 1.53
N VAL A 65 5.74 1.24 0.19
CA VAL A 65 4.85 0.45 -0.65
C VAL A 65 5.10 -1.04 -0.45
N THR A 66 6.38 -1.46 -0.38
CA THR A 66 6.75 -2.85 -0.11
C THR A 66 6.20 -3.32 1.25
N ALA A 67 6.35 -2.52 2.31
CA ALA A 67 5.82 -2.85 3.63
C ALA A 67 4.28 -2.94 3.62
N SER A 68 3.61 -2.07 2.87
CA SER A 68 2.15 -2.11 2.70
C SER A 68 1.68 -3.35 1.93
N ILE A 69 2.43 -3.80 0.92
CA ILE A 69 2.17 -5.05 0.22
C ILE A 69 2.37 -6.24 1.16
N ILE A 70 3.47 -6.29 1.92
CA ILE A 70 3.73 -7.36 2.89
C ILE A 70 2.58 -7.47 3.90
N LEU A 71 2.13 -6.35 4.46
CA LEU A 71 0.96 -6.32 5.35
C LEU A 71 -0.29 -6.87 4.65
N GLY A 72 -0.61 -6.40 3.43
CA GLY A 72 -1.78 -6.86 2.68
C GLY A 72 -1.76 -8.36 2.36
N VAL A 73 -0.58 -8.94 2.10
CA VAL A 73 -0.42 -10.39 1.94
C VAL A 73 -0.63 -11.11 3.27
N LYS A 74 -0.03 -10.64 4.37
CA LYS A 74 -0.24 -11.21 5.72
C LYS A 74 -1.74 -11.18 6.10
N GLU A 75 -2.43 -10.07 5.90
CA GLU A 75 -3.86 -9.91 6.15
C GLU A 75 -4.71 -10.89 5.32
N SER A 76 -4.38 -11.04 4.04
CA SER A 76 -5.07 -11.98 3.14
C SER A 76 -4.83 -13.43 3.54
N TYR A 77 -3.61 -13.77 3.97
CA TYR A 77 -3.25 -15.09 4.48
C TYR A 77 -4.04 -15.45 5.74
N TYR A 78 -4.05 -14.59 6.76
CA TYR A 78 -4.79 -14.86 7.99
C TYR A 78 -6.32 -14.85 7.77
N SER A 79 -6.83 -14.03 6.83
CA SER A 79 -8.23 -14.07 6.41
C SER A 79 -8.60 -15.38 5.72
N PHE A 80 -7.69 -15.95 4.93
CA PHE A 80 -7.85 -17.28 4.34
C PHE A 80 -7.86 -18.37 5.42
N LEU A 81 -6.93 -18.34 6.37
CA LEU A 81 -6.91 -19.32 7.48
C LEU A 81 -8.20 -19.25 8.31
N LYS A 82 -8.69 -18.04 8.59
CA LYS A 82 -10.00 -17.83 9.24
C LYS A 82 -11.12 -18.52 8.47
N ALA A 83 -11.19 -18.33 7.15
CA ALA A 83 -12.23 -18.93 6.33
C ALA A 83 -12.13 -20.46 6.30
N LYS A 84 -10.91 -21.01 6.24
CA LYS A 84 -10.64 -22.46 6.28
C LYS A 84 -11.12 -23.07 7.60
N MET A 85 -10.71 -22.49 8.74
CA MET A 85 -11.18 -22.95 10.05
C MET A 85 -12.69 -22.78 10.23
N SER A 86 -13.27 -21.70 9.69
CA SER A 86 -14.72 -21.47 9.75
C SER A 86 -15.50 -22.54 8.97
N GLU A 87 -14.98 -22.98 7.82
CA GLU A 87 -15.54 -24.13 7.09
C GLU A 87 -15.45 -25.41 7.93
N THR A 88 -14.30 -25.69 8.55
CA THR A 88 -14.13 -26.86 9.43
C THR A 88 -15.18 -26.86 10.55
N VAL A 89 -15.37 -25.73 11.23
CA VAL A 89 -16.39 -25.59 12.28
C VAL A 89 -17.80 -25.77 11.71
N ALA A 90 -18.11 -25.22 10.53
CA ALA A 90 -19.42 -25.40 9.90
C ALA A 90 -19.71 -26.86 9.49
N VAL A 91 -18.69 -27.59 9.02
CA VAL A 91 -18.78 -29.04 8.73
C VAL A 91 -19.08 -29.81 10.00
N GLU A 92 -18.33 -29.55 11.08
CA GLU A 92 -18.56 -30.16 12.39
C GLU A 92 -19.98 -29.88 12.89
N THR A 93 -20.40 -28.61 12.90
CA THR A 93 -21.73 -28.20 13.38
C THR A 93 -22.86 -28.82 12.57
N MET A 94 -22.74 -28.92 11.24
CA MET A 94 -23.74 -29.61 10.41
C MET A 94 -23.84 -31.10 10.76
N SER A 95 -22.70 -31.77 10.96
CA SER A 95 -22.68 -33.17 11.41
C SER A 95 -23.32 -33.32 12.79
N GLN A 96 -23.08 -32.38 13.70
CA GLN A 96 -23.69 -32.39 15.04
C GLN A 96 -25.22 -32.18 14.99
N PHE A 97 -25.73 -31.30 14.13
CA PHE A 97 -27.17 -31.13 13.93
C PHE A 97 -27.82 -32.33 13.22
N GLN A 98 -27.10 -33.01 12.33
CA GLN A 98 -27.56 -34.26 11.73
C GLN A 98 -27.78 -35.32 12.80
N GLN A 99 -26.79 -35.53 13.68
CA GLN A 99 -26.91 -36.45 14.80
C GLN A 99 -28.11 -36.11 15.71
N HIS A 100 -28.33 -34.83 15.99
CA HIS A 100 -29.49 -34.39 16.79
C HIS A 100 -30.81 -34.71 16.11
N PHE A 101 -30.93 -34.46 14.81
CA PHE A 101 -32.11 -34.82 14.02
C PHE A 101 -32.37 -36.33 14.02
N ASP A 102 -31.33 -37.14 13.84
CA ASP A 102 -31.44 -38.60 13.82
C ASP A 102 -31.97 -39.13 15.17
N VAL A 103 -31.45 -38.61 16.30
CA VAL A 103 -31.93 -38.95 17.65
C VAL A 103 -33.36 -38.48 17.87
N ALA A 104 -33.70 -37.24 17.46
CA ALA A 104 -35.04 -36.70 17.60
C ALA A 104 -36.07 -37.53 16.81
N ASN A 105 -35.73 -37.97 15.60
CA ASN A 105 -36.56 -38.82 14.76
C ASN A 105 -36.75 -40.22 15.38
N ALA A 106 -35.68 -40.83 15.90
CA ALA A 106 -35.77 -42.12 16.61
C ALA A 106 -36.66 -42.04 17.87
N PHE A 107 -36.58 -40.95 18.63
CA PHE A 107 -37.49 -40.72 19.75
C PHE A 107 -38.94 -40.54 19.31
N PHE A 108 -39.20 -39.93 18.16
CA PHE A 108 -40.55 -39.77 17.62
C PHE A 108 -41.14 -41.11 17.18
N GLU A 109 -40.35 -41.92 16.46
CA GLU A 109 -40.74 -43.28 16.04
C GLU A 109 -41.04 -44.21 17.23
N THR A 110 -40.38 -44.00 18.36
CA THR A 110 -40.63 -44.72 19.61
C THR A 110 -41.68 -44.06 20.52
N GLY A 111 -42.33 -42.97 20.06
CA GLY A 111 -43.38 -42.26 20.79
C GLY A 111 -42.90 -41.43 21.99
N LYS A 112 -41.59 -41.17 22.10
CA LYS A 112 -40.92 -40.47 23.21
C LYS A 112 -40.71 -38.98 22.98
N SER A 113 -40.84 -38.49 21.74
CA SER A 113 -40.75 -37.06 21.41
C SER A 113 -41.91 -36.61 20.53
N SER A 114 -42.11 -35.29 20.44
CA SER A 114 -43.18 -34.71 19.63
C SER A 114 -42.75 -34.50 18.17
N LYS A 115 -43.71 -34.40 17.24
CA LYS A 115 -43.40 -34.02 15.86
C LYS A 115 -42.77 -32.61 15.77
N ILE A 116 -43.06 -31.73 16.73
CA ILE A 116 -42.48 -30.39 16.83
C ILE A 116 -40.96 -30.48 17.07
N ASP A 117 -40.51 -31.41 17.91
CA ASP A 117 -39.08 -31.60 18.19
C ASP A 117 -38.31 -32.04 16.94
N VAL A 118 -38.88 -32.97 16.16
CA VAL A 118 -38.30 -33.44 14.90
C VAL A 118 -38.24 -32.32 13.88
N THR A 119 -39.35 -31.60 13.66
CA THR A 119 -39.41 -30.48 12.71
C THR A 119 -38.42 -29.37 13.11
N SER A 120 -38.26 -29.10 14.40
CA SER A 120 -37.29 -28.10 14.88
C SER A 120 -35.86 -28.54 14.63
N ALA A 121 -35.54 -29.83 14.86
CA ALA A 121 -34.22 -30.38 14.56
C ALA A 121 -33.92 -30.35 13.05
N GLU A 122 -34.91 -30.64 12.21
CA GLU A 122 -34.82 -30.58 10.74
C GLU A 122 -34.55 -29.16 10.23
N VAL A 123 -35.23 -28.16 10.81
CA VAL A 123 -34.98 -26.74 10.52
C VAL A 123 -33.55 -26.35 10.90
N ASN A 124 -33.07 -26.76 12.07
CA ASN A 124 -31.71 -26.45 12.51
C ASN A 124 -30.65 -27.11 11.64
N LEU A 125 -30.86 -28.37 11.23
CA LEU A 125 -30.02 -29.07 10.26
C LEU A 125 -29.98 -28.33 8.92
N SER A 126 -31.14 -27.89 8.43
CA SER A 126 -31.24 -27.11 7.18
C SER A 126 -30.49 -25.78 7.28
N ASN A 127 -30.60 -25.08 8.42
CA ASN A 127 -29.86 -23.85 8.69
C ASN A 127 -28.34 -24.09 8.75
N ALA A 128 -27.89 -25.16 9.41
CA ALA A 128 -26.48 -25.53 9.46
C ALA A 128 -25.93 -25.86 8.06
N ARG A 129 -26.73 -26.48 7.20
CA ARG A 129 -26.37 -26.73 5.79
C ARG A 129 -26.19 -25.43 5.00
N ILE A 130 -27.09 -24.45 5.19
CA ILE A 130 -26.97 -23.12 4.56
C ILE A 130 -25.69 -22.43 5.04
N GLN A 131 -25.36 -22.51 6.33
CA GLN A 131 -24.13 -21.96 6.89
C GLN A 131 -22.88 -22.61 6.30
N LEU A 132 -22.87 -23.94 6.14
CA LEU A 132 -21.77 -24.65 5.49
C LEU A 132 -21.56 -24.20 4.03
N ILE A 133 -22.63 -24.07 3.24
CA ILE A 133 -22.55 -23.58 1.86
C ILE A 133 -21.93 -22.16 1.82
N SER A 134 -22.33 -21.31 2.76
CA SER A 134 -21.77 -19.96 2.89
C SER A 134 -20.28 -19.99 3.25
N ALA A 135 -19.88 -20.81 4.23
CA ALA A 135 -18.49 -20.96 4.66
C ALA A 135 -17.59 -21.50 3.53
N GLN A 136 -18.07 -22.48 2.77
CA GLN A 136 -17.38 -23.01 1.59
C GLN A 136 -17.16 -21.95 0.52
N ASN A 137 -18.18 -21.13 0.25
CA ASN A 137 -18.03 -20.01 -0.69
C ASN A 137 -17.04 -18.96 -0.16
N ALA A 138 -17.10 -18.65 1.15
CA ALA A 138 -16.17 -17.72 1.79
C ALA A 138 -14.71 -18.19 1.70
N LEU A 139 -14.45 -19.48 1.89
CA LEU A 139 -13.11 -20.08 1.72
C LEU A 139 -12.61 -19.91 0.27
N ARG A 140 -13.45 -20.25 -0.72
CA ARG A 140 -13.10 -20.08 -2.14
C ARG A 140 -12.77 -18.62 -2.46
N LEU A 141 -13.56 -17.67 -1.97
CA LEU A 141 -13.31 -16.24 -2.15
C LEU A 141 -12.05 -15.77 -1.42
N ALA A 142 -11.77 -16.28 -0.22
CA ALA A 142 -10.57 -15.94 0.53
C ALA A 142 -9.30 -16.42 -0.19
N LEU A 143 -9.34 -17.60 -0.83
CA LEU A 143 -8.25 -18.11 -1.65
C LEU A 143 -8.00 -17.21 -2.87
N VAL A 144 -9.07 -16.76 -3.55
CA VAL A 144 -8.96 -15.81 -4.68
C VAL A 144 -8.35 -14.49 -4.22
N LYS A 145 -8.74 -13.96 -3.05
CA LYS A 145 -8.16 -12.74 -2.47
C LYS A 145 -6.68 -12.91 -2.13
N LEU A 146 -6.30 -14.06 -1.57
CA LEU A 146 -4.89 -14.39 -1.30
C LEU A 146 -4.07 -14.44 -2.59
N ASN A 147 -4.59 -15.09 -3.64
CA ASN A 147 -3.94 -15.12 -4.95
C ASN A 147 -3.76 -13.72 -5.55
N GLN A 148 -4.79 -12.86 -5.44
CA GLN A 148 -4.72 -11.46 -5.85
C GLN A 148 -3.63 -10.70 -5.07
N ALA A 149 -3.57 -10.87 -3.75
CA ALA A 149 -2.56 -10.21 -2.91
C ALA A 149 -1.13 -10.66 -3.26
N MET A 150 -0.94 -11.93 -3.64
CA MET A 150 0.34 -12.46 -4.12
C MET A 150 0.65 -12.09 -5.59
N GLY A 151 -0.27 -11.44 -6.30
CA GLY A 151 -0.11 -11.09 -7.71
C GLY A 151 -0.21 -12.29 -8.68
N VAL A 152 -0.86 -13.39 -8.27
CA VAL A 152 -1.00 -14.61 -9.06
C VAL A 152 -2.41 -14.69 -9.66
N ILE A 153 -2.52 -14.56 -10.99
CA ILE A 153 -3.81 -14.52 -11.71
C ILE A 153 -4.43 -15.93 -11.84
N SER A 154 -3.60 -16.95 -12.04
CA SER A 154 -3.99 -18.35 -12.11
C SER A 154 -3.02 -19.15 -11.24
N ALA A 155 -3.41 -19.41 -10.01
CA ALA A 155 -2.60 -20.23 -9.11
C ALA A 155 -2.90 -21.72 -9.34
N PRO A 156 -1.90 -22.60 -9.30
CA PRO A 156 -2.15 -24.04 -9.21
C PRO A 156 -2.91 -24.36 -7.92
N GLU A 157 -3.46 -25.57 -7.81
CA GLU A 157 -3.99 -26.04 -6.53
C GLU A 157 -2.82 -26.22 -5.56
N TYR A 158 -2.86 -25.53 -4.41
CA TYR A 158 -1.85 -25.61 -3.36
C TYR A 158 -2.53 -25.73 -2.00
N ASP A 159 -1.92 -26.50 -1.10
CA ASP A 159 -2.34 -26.54 0.29
C ASP A 159 -1.59 -25.48 1.10
N VAL A 160 -2.31 -24.86 2.02
CA VAL A 160 -1.80 -23.80 2.86
C VAL A 160 -1.66 -24.35 4.26
N LYS A 161 -0.42 -24.35 4.77
CA LYS A 161 -0.13 -24.73 6.14
C LYS A 161 -0.87 -23.79 7.10
N GLU A 162 -1.62 -24.38 8.02
CA GLU A 162 -2.39 -23.67 9.03
C GLU A 162 -1.51 -23.36 10.24
N GLU A 163 -0.93 -22.16 10.29
CA GLU A 163 -0.05 -21.76 11.37
C GLU A 163 -0.45 -20.37 11.89
N PHE A 164 -1.05 -20.36 13.09
CA PHE A 164 -1.24 -19.13 13.86
C PHE A 164 -0.08 -18.99 14.83
N LEU A 165 0.72 -17.94 14.67
CA LEU A 165 1.85 -17.66 15.54
C LEU A 165 1.38 -16.77 16.68
N VAL A 166 1.16 -17.35 17.86
CA VAL A 166 0.78 -16.60 19.06
C VAL A 166 2.00 -16.45 19.97
N ALA A 167 2.59 -15.26 19.97
CA ALA A 167 3.72 -14.91 20.82
C ALA A 167 3.34 -13.79 21.81
N LYS A 168 3.82 -13.89 23.05
CA LYS A 168 3.62 -12.82 24.04
C LYS A 168 4.28 -11.52 23.57
N MET A 169 3.75 -10.39 24.08
CA MET A 169 4.31 -9.08 23.79
C MET A 169 5.64 -8.90 24.53
N ASP A 170 6.74 -8.76 23.80
CA ASP A 170 8.06 -8.49 24.39
C ASP A 170 8.53 -7.03 24.23
N ILE A 171 7.78 -6.18 23.51
CA ILE A 171 8.16 -4.78 23.28
C ILE A 171 7.24 -3.80 24.04
N SER A 172 7.85 -2.87 24.77
CA SER A 172 7.13 -1.75 25.39
C SER A 172 6.65 -0.76 24.33
N PHE A 173 5.63 0.04 24.65
CA PHE A 173 5.14 1.07 23.74
C PHE A 173 6.23 2.08 23.37
N ASP A 174 7.01 2.55 24.35
CA ASP A 174 8.09 3.51 24.10
C ASP A 174 9.16 2.96 23.16
N ALA A 175 9.54 1.69 23.35
CA ALA A 175 10.50 1.02 22.46
C ALA A 175 9.93 0.87 21.03
N ALA A 176 8.65 0.51 20.91
CA ALA A 176 7.97 0.42 19.62
C ALA A 176 7.90 1.78 18.90
N LEU A 177 7.63 2.87 19.62
CA LEU A 177 7.57 4.22 19.08
C LEU A 177 8.95 4.72 18.64
N SER A 178 9.99 4.52 19.45
CA SER A 178 11.36 4.86 19.07
C SER A 178 11.77 4.11 17.79
N GLN A 179 11.48 2.81 17.72
CA GLN A 179 11.77 1.99 16.56
C GLN A 179 11.01 2.48 15.30
N ALA A 180 9.76 2.92 15.46
CA ALA A 180 8.97 3.48 14.37
C ALA A 180 9.60 4.78 13.81
N TYR A 181 10.04 5.69 14.67
CA TYR A 181 10.69 6.93 14.22
C TYR A 181 12.06 6.69 13.55
N GLU A 182 12.77 5.62 13.92
CA GLU A 182 14.06 5.30 13.28
C GLU A 182 13.91 4.56 11.95
N ASN A 183 12.94 3.64 11.85
CA ASN A 183 12.89 2.69 10.74
C ASN A 183 11.79 2.97 9.71
N ARG A 184 10.80 3.83 9.99
CA ARG A 184 9.69 4.05 9.05
C ARG A 184 10.17 4.70 7.74
N PRO A 185 9.99 4.04 6.58
CA PRO A 185 10.45 4.60 5.31
C PRO A 185 9.73 5.90 4.91
N GLU A 186 8.48 6.08 5.29
CA GLU A 186 7.72 7.31 5.02
C GLU A 186 8.29 8.56 5.72
N LEU A 187 8.86 8.40 6.93
CA LEU A 187 9.51 9.50 7.64
C LEU A 187 10.84 9.85 6.97
N LEU A 188 11.61 8.83 6.57
CA LEU A 188 12.82 9.01 5.76
C LEU A 188 12.50 9.73 4.44
N SER A 189 11.46 9.30 3.72
CA SER A 189 11.02 9.94 2.47
C SER A 189 10.68 11.42 2.69
N THR A 190 9.87 11.71 3.71
CA THR A 190 9.46 13.09 4.04
C THR A 190 10.66 13.95 4.41
N ALA A 191 11.59 13.43 5.22
CA ALA A 191 12.83 14.13 5.56
C ALA A 191 13.67 14.44 4.32
N ARG A 192 13.81 13.52 3.37
CA ARG A 192 14.53 13.77 2.10
C ARG A 192 13.81 14.79 1.21
N LYS A 193 12.47 14.75 1.13
CA LYS A 193 11.65 15.77 0.43
C LYS A 193 11.85 17.16 1.03
N LYS A 194 11.88 17.28 2.36
CA LYS A 194 12.17 18.53 3.06
C LYS A 194 13.54 19.10 2.68
N VAL A 195 14.60 18.30 2.77
CA VAL A 195 15.96 18.75 2.37
C VAL A 195 16.01 19.13 0.88
N ALA A 196 15.27 18.43 0.01
CA ALA A 196 15.16 18.81 -1.40
C ALA A 196 14.50 20.20 -1.58
N LEU A 197 13.50 20.53 -0.77
CA LEU A 197 12.86 21.86 -0.76
C LEU A 197 13.79 22.95 -0.21
N GLU A 198 14.60 22.66 0.81
CA GLU A 198 15.65 23.57 1.27
C GLU A 198 16.64 23.89 0.13
N LYS A 199 17.06 22.87 -0.64
CA LYS A 199 17.89 23.07 -1.83
C LYS A 199 17.14 23.79 -2.96
N SER A 200 15.83 23.65 -3.06
CA SER A 200 15.00 24.41 -3.99
C SER A 200 15.00 25.91 -3.64
N VAL A 201 14.92 26.27 -2.36
CA VAL A 201 15.08 27.66 -1.90
C VAL A 201 16.45 28.21 -2.30
N ASP A 202 17.53 27.44 -2.10
CA ASP A 202 18.88 27.81 -2.55
C ASP A 202 18.96 28.00 -4.08
N LEU A 203 18.36 27.09 -4.86
CA LEU A 203 18.32 27.17 -6.32
C LEU A 203 17.62 28.45 -6.79
N ASN A 204 16.45 28.77 -6.21
CA ASN A 204 15.71 30.00 -6.53
C ASN A 204 16.49 31.26 -6.15
N ARG A 205 17.24 31.25 -5.03
CA ARG A 205 18.15 32.36 -4.69
C ARG A 205 19.28 32.52 -5.69
N LYS A 206 19.78 31.42 -6.25
CA LYS A 206 20.84 31.48 -7.26
C LYS A 206 20.36 32.09 -8.57
N GLU A 207 19.05 32.20 -8.83
CA GLU A 207 18.55 32.85 -10.04
C GLU A 207 19.03 34.30 -10.22
N TYR A 208 19.35 35.00 -9.13
CA TYR A 208 19.99 36.33 -9.17
C TYR A 208 21.42 36.34 -9.74
N LEU A 209 22.07 35.18 -9.86
CA LEU A 209 23.45 35.05 -10.34
C LEU A 209 23.49 34.89 -11.86
N PRO A 210 24.55 35.40 -12.52
CA PRO A 210 24.68 35.29 -13.97
C PRO A 210 24.97 33.86 -14.41
N VAL A 211 24.79 33.60 -15.70
CA VAL A 211 25.12 32.32 -16.34
C VAL A 211 26.08 32.57 -17.49
N LEU A 212 27.21 31.87 -17.49
CA LEU A 212 28.19 31.84 -18.55
C LEU A 212 27.92 30.62 -19.44
N SER A 213 27.54 30.85 -20.68
CA SER A 213 27.34 29.82 -21.70
C SER A 213 28.34 29.97 -22.84
N GLY A 214 28.73 28.85 -23.42
CA GLY A 214 29.50 28.78 -24.66
C GLY A 214 28.65 28.15 -25.76
N ASN A 215 28.80 28.66 -26.96
CA ASN A 215 28.17 28.12 -28.15
C ASN A 215 29.20 27.99 -29.27
N ALA A 216 29.10 26.92 -30.05
CA ALA A 216 29.85 26.75 -31.29
C ALA A 216 28.91 26.20 -32.35
N ALA A 217 29.03 26.69 -33.58
CA ALA A 217 28.33 26.09 -34.70
C ALA A 217 29.27 25.94 -35.89
N TYR A 218 29.08 24.88 -36.64
CA TYR A 218 29.80 24.58 -37.87
C TYR A 218 28.83 23.99 -38.88
N GLY A 219 28.82 24.51 -40.09
CA GLY A 219 27.89 24.03 -41.09
C GLY A 219 28.08 24.62 -42.47
N TYR A 220 27.12 24.29 -43.31
CA TYR A 220 26.99 24.79 -44.67
C TYR A 220 25.68 25.58 -44.75
N ALA A 221 25.76 26.82 -45.21
CA ALA A 221 24.57 27.63 -45.45
C ALA A 221 24.76 28.44 -46.72
N GLY A 222 23.71 28.56 -47.52
CA GLY A 222 23.78 29.31 -48.75
C GLY A 222 22.58 29.09 -49.65
N ASP A 223 22.64 29.72 -50.81
CA ASP A 223 21.53 29.74 -51.75
C ASP A 223 21.81 28.85 -52.96
N ASP A 224 20.88 28.81 -53.93
CA ASP A 224 20.99 28.01 -55.16
C ASP A 224 22.33 28.17 -55.92
N THR A 225 23.03 29.30 -55.76
CA THR A 225 24.26 29.61 -56.47
C THR A 225 25.55 29.31 -55.69
N THR A 226 25.50 29.33 -54.36
CA THR A 226 26.70 29.19 -53.52
C THR A 226 26.30 28.61 -52.17
N ILE A 227 26.88 27.46 -51.81
CA ILE A 227 26.74 26.86 -50.48
C ILE A 227 28.10 26.96 -49.80
N ASP A 228 28.19 27.84 -48.80
CA ASP A 228 29.46 28.17 -48.16
C ASP A 228 29.58 27.52 -46.78
N LYS A 229 30.83 27.24 -46.41
CA LYS A 229 31.19 26.78 -45.07
C LYS A 229 31.15 27.98 -44.12
N ALA A 230 30.38 27.85 -43.05
CA ALA A 230 30.31 28.84 -41.98
C ALA A 230 30.60 28.18 -40.63
N TRP A 231 31.33 28.89 -39.78
CA TRP A 231 31.54 28.49 -38.39
C TRP A 231 31.55 29.72 -37.49
N ASN A 232 31.08 29.54 -36.26
CA ASN A 232 31.15 30.56 -35.22
C ASN A 232 31.41 29.90 -33.88
N VAL A 233 32.15 30.58 -33.02
CA VAL A 233 32.38 30.21 -31.63
C VAL A 233 32.17 31.46 -30.79
N GLY A 234 31.40 31.33 -29.72
CA GLY A 234 31.02 32.44 -28.87
C GLY A 234 30.91 32.02 -27.41
N VAL A 235 31.08 32.99 -26.52
CA VAL A 235 30.80 32.87 -25.10
C VAL A 235 29.89 34.04 -24.74
N ALA A 236 28.83 33.75 -24.00
CA ALA A 236 27.85 34.73 -23.55
C ALA A 236 27.72 34.68 -22.03
N LEU A 237 27.79 35.86 -21.39
CA LEU A 237 27.48 36.02 -19.98
C LEU A 237 26.12 36.71 -19.86
N THR A 238 25.12 35.98 -19.37
CA THR A 238 23.76 36.50 -19.17
C THR A 238 23.57 36.87 -17.70
N PHE A 239 23.42 38.16 -17.42
CA PHE A 239 23.16 38.68 -16.08
C PHE A 239 21.72 39.22 -15.98
N PRO A 240 20.85 38.65 -15.12
CA PRO A 240 19.49 39.15 -14.93
C PRO A 240 19.50 40.40 -14.04
N LEU A 241 19.49 41.60 -14.65
CA LEU A 241 19.51 42.87 -13.92
C LEU A 241 18.16 43.22 -13.29
N PHE A 242 17.06 42.97 -14.00
CA PHE A 242 15.70 43.22 -13.51
C PHE A 242 14.73 42.18 -14.09
N THR A 243 14.10 41.41 -13.20
CA THR A 243 13.17 40.33 -13.56
C THR A 243 11.71 40.65 -13.23
N GLY A 244 11.38 41.92 -12.98
CA GLY A 244 10.01 42.31 -12.63
C GLY A 244 9.52 41.70 -11.31
N LEU A 245 10.42 41.52 -10.33
CA LEU A 245 10.18 40.84 -9.05
C LEU A 245 9.89 39.33 -9.12
N SER A 246 9.91 38.70 -10.30
CA SER A 246 9.59 37.27 -10.43
C SER A 246 10.51 36.39 -9.57
N THR A 247 11.80 36.68 -9.56
CA THR A 247 12.80 35.94 -8.77
C THR A 247 12.55 36.07 -7.25
N LYS A 248 12.07 37.24 -6.80
CA LYS A 248 11.75 37.44 -5.38
C LYS A 248 10.58 36.54 -4.98
N TYR A 249 9.50 36.57 -5.76
CA TYR A 249 8.31 35.78 -5.47
C TYR A 249 8.55 34.28 -5.65
N ALA A 250 9.43 33.87 -6.55
CA ALA A 250 9.86 32.47 -6.67
C ALA A 250 10.61 31.98 -5.41
N VAL A 251 11.45 32.82 -4.80
CA VAL A 251 12.10 32.51 -3.53
C VAL A 251 11.10 32.45 -2.38
N ASP A 252 10.14 33.38 -2.32
CA ASP A 252 9.12 33.41 -1.27
C ASP A 252 8.16 32.20 -1.40
N GLU A 253 7.78 31.82 -2.61
CA GLU A 253 7.02 30.58 -2.90
C GLU A 253 7.80 29.33 -2.45
N ALA A 254 9.09 29.23 -2.80
CA ALA A 254 9.91 28.10 -2.38
C ALA A 254 10.04 27.98 -0.85
N LYS A 255 10.08 29.10 -0.13
CA LYS A 255 10.07 29.11 1.35
C LYS A 255 8.73 28.65 1.92
N ALA A 256 7.61 29.14 1.36
CA ALA A 256 6.28 28.69 1.77
C ALA A 256 6.10 27.18 1.56
N ASN A 257 6.59 26.66 0.43
CA ASN A 257 6.59 25.22 0.17
C ASN A 257 7.43 24.42 1.18
N LEU A 258 8.55 24.98 1.65
CA LEU A 258 9.35 24.37 2.72
C LEU A 258 8.58 24.35 4.05
N GLU A 259 7.94 25.46 4.43
CA GLU A 259 7.13 25.54 5.67
C GLU A 259 5.97 24.54 5.64
N VAL A 260 5.29 24.38 4.50
CA VAL A 260 4.27 23.34 4.30
C VAL A 260 4.86 21.94 4.49
N ALA A 261 6.07 21.68 4.00
CA ALA A 261 6.72 20.38 4.18
C ALA A 261 7.10 20.10 5.65
N GLU A 262 7.50 21.13 6.40
CA GLU A 262 7.77 21.01 7.85
C GLU A 262 6.49 20.69 8.63
N ALA A 263 5.38 21.38 8.31
CA ALA A 263 4.08 21.09 8.91
C ALA A 263 3.58 19.68 8.55
N ASN A 264 3.79 19.22 7.32
CA ASN A 264 3.46 17.87 6.89
C ASN A 264 4.31 16.80 7.60
N GLU A 265 5.60 17.07 7.85
CA GLU A 265 6.45 16.17 8.64
C GLU A 265 5.93 16.02 10.08
N GLU A 266 5.54 17.12 10.71
CA GLU A 266 4.97 17.10 12.07
C GLU A 266 3.63 16.35 12.10
N SER A 267 2.75 16.61 11.13
CA SER A 267 1.48 15.86 11.00
C SER A 267 1.73 14.37 10.81
N LEU A 268 2.72 13.99 10.00
CA LEU A 268 3.11 12.59 9.80
C LEU A 268 3.61 11.95 11.10
N ARG A 269 4.43 12.66 11.90
CA ARG A 269 4.89 12.15 13.21
C ARG A 269 3.74 11.87 14.17
N GLN A 270 2.71 12.70 14.18
CA GLN A 270 1.49 12.51 14.97
C GLN A 270 0.68 11.31 14.46
N GLN A 271 0.59 11.14 13.14
CA GLN A 271 -0.06 9.98 12.53
C GLN A 271 0.67 8.67 12.87
N ILE A 272 2.01 8.66 12.79
CA ILE A 272 2.85 7.52 13.18
C ILE A 272 2.60 7.15 14.64
N TYR A 273 2.57 8.15 15.54
CA TYR A 273 2.29 7.93 16.96
C TYR A 273 0.93 7.23 17.17
N LEU A 274 -0.12 7.75 16.52
CA LEU A 274 -1.47 7.17 16.62
C LEU A 274 -1.52 5.74 16.07
N GLU A 275 -0.86 5.48 14.94
CA GLU A 275 -0.85 4.16 14.30
C GLU A 275 -0.11 3.13 15.16
N VAL A 276 1.06 3.49 15.70
CA VAL A 276 1.82 2.62 16.61
C VAL A 276 1.02 2.35 17.88
N GLN A 277 0.43 3.38 18.49
CA GLN A 277 -0.37 3.22 19.70
C GLN A 277 -1.59 2.33 19.47
N SER A 278 -2.30 2.53 18.36
CA SER A 278 -3.46 1.73 17.99
C SER A 278 -3.07 0.27 17.72
N ALA A 279 -2.01 0.03 16.94
CA ALA A 279 -1.53 -1.32 16.65
C ALA A 279 -1.07 -2.05 17.92
N TRP A 280 -0.38 -1.35 18.82
CA TRP A 280 0.08 -1.89 20.10
C TRP A 280 -1.11 -2.28 21.01
N LEU A 281 -2.10 -1.39 21.15
CA LEU A 281 -3.30 -1.66 21.94
C LEU A 281 -4.16 -2.78 21.35
N ASN A 282 -4.38 -2.78 20.03
CA ASN A 282 -5.18 -3.79 19.33
C ASN A 282 -4.56 -5.18 19.45
N ARG A 283 -3.24 -5.28 19.31
CA ARG A 283 -2.53 -6.56 19.49
C ARG A 283 -2.69 -7.07 20.92
N ARG A 284 -2.58 -6.19 21.92
CA ARG A 284 -2.73 -6.55 23.33
C ARG A 284 -4.16 -7.01 23.65
N GLU A 285 -5.17 -6.27 23.20
CA GLU A 285 -6.58 -6.66 23.35
C GLU A 285 -6.85 -8.02 22.69
N ALA A 286 -6.39 -8.21 21.45
CA ALA A 286 -6.60 -9.46 20.73
C ALA A 286 -5.93 -10.65 21.44
N PHE A 287 -4.77 -10.44 22.06
CA PHE A 287 -4.11 -11.46 22.88
C PHE A 287 -4.93 -11.84 24.11
N GLU A 288 -5.43 -10.85 24.87
CA GLU A 288 -6.30 -11.10 26.04
C GLU A 288 -7.60 -11.82 25.62
N ARG A 289 -8.13 -11.49 24.44
CA ARG A 289 -9.33 -12.12 23.86
C ARG A 289 -9.10 -13.58 23.42
N ILE A 290 -7.89 -13.96 23.02
CA ILE A 290 -7.55 -15.37 22.72
C ILE A 290 -7.69 -16.24 23.98
N GLU A 291 -7.14 -15.80 25.11
CA GLU A 291 -7.18 -16.55 26.37
C GLU A 291 -8.62 -16.69 26.91
N ALA A 292 -9.39 -15.60 26.87
CA ALA A 292 -10.81 -15.63 27.21
C ALA A 292 -11.60 -16.53 26.25
N GLY A 293 -11.39 -16.39 24.95
CA GLY A 293 -12.06 -17.19 23.91
C GLY A 293 -11.81 -18.69 24.05
N LYS A 294 -10.57 -19.09 24.37
CA LYS A 294 -10.21 -20.49 24.63
C LYS A 294 -11.01 -21.08 25.81
N THR A 295 -11.19 -20.29 26.87
CA THR A 295 -11.98 -20.70 28.03
C THR A 295 -13.47 -20.83 27.68
N VAL A 296 -14.00 -19.90 26.89
CA VAL A 296 -15.40 -19.93 26.42
C VAL A 296 -15.67 -21.15 25.53
N VAL A 297 -14.75 -21.50 24.63
CA VAL A 297 -14.84 -22.73 23.80
C VAL A 297 -14.91 -23.97 24.69
N ARG A 298 -13.98 -24.12 25.65
CA ARG A 298 -13.97 -25.27 26.56
C ARG A 298 -15.28 -25.39 27.35
N GLN A 299 -15.79 -24.29 27.89
CA GLN A 299 -17.05 -24.28 28.64
C GLN A 299 -18.26 -24.61 27.75
N ALA A 300 -18.27 -24.13 26.50
CA ALA A 300 -19.33 -24.44 25.55
C ALA A 300 -19.29 -25.91 25.10
N GLU A 301 -18.09 -26.48 24.93
CA GLU A 301 -17.88 -27.92 24.67
C GLU A 301 -18.41 -28.77 25.82
N GLU A 302 -18.03 -28.47 27.07
CA GLU A 302 -18.52 -29.16 28.27
C GLU A 302 -20.06 -29.07 28.39
N THR A 303 -20.63 -27.88 28.13
CA THR A 303 -22.08 -27.68 28.15
C THR A 303 -22.78 -28.51 27.08
N LEU A 304 -22.22 -28.59 25.88
CA LEU A 304 -22.74 -29.40 24.79
C LEU A 304 -22.71 -30.90 25.12
N GLU A 305 -21.62 -31.37 25.73
CA GLU A 305 -21.50 -32.77 26.15
C GLU A 305 -22.56 -33.13 27.21
N LEU A 306 -22.76 -32.28 28.22
CA LEU A 306 -23.78 -32.47 29.24
C LEU A 306 -25.20 -32.44 28.66
N ALA A 307 -25.50 -31.48 27.77
CA ALA A 307 -26.79 -31.37 27.12
C ALA A 307 -27.09 -32.61 26.25
N ARG A 308 -26.08 -33.10 25.50
CA ARG A 308 -26.18 -34.36 24.73
C ARG A 308 -26.47 -35.55 25.61
N GLY A 309 -25.75 -35.70 26.73
CA GLY A 309 -25.97 -36.79 27.69
C GLY A 309 -27.39 -36.80 28.25
N ARG A 310 -27.87 -35.63 28.72
CA ARG A 310 -29.23 -35.48 29.26
C ARG A 310 -30.31 -35.73 28.22
N TYR A 311 -30.12 -35.25 26.99
CA TYR A 311 -31.06 -35.49 25.90
C TYR A 311 -31.13 -36.99 25.54
N ALA A 312 -29.97 -37.67 25.47
CA ALA A 312 -29.90 -39.10 25.19
C ALA A 312 -30.60 -39.96 26.27
N THR A 313 -30.58 -39.54 27.53
CA THR A 313 -31.30 -40.22 28.63
C THR A 313 -32.76 -39.76 28.77
N GLY A 314 -33.26 -38.86 27.92
CA GLY A 314 -34.64 -38.37 27.92
C GLY A 314 -34.99 -37.38 29.04
N VAL A 315 -34.01 -36.87 29.77
CA VAL A 315 -34.21 -35.88 30.87
C VAL A 315 -33.88 -34.44 30.44
N GLY A 316 -33.28 -34.27 29.26
CA GLY A 316 -32.99 -32.97 28.63
C GLY A 316 -33.99 -32.66 27.50
N SER A 317 -34.13 -31.37 27.17
CA SER A 317 -35.04 -30.92 26.10
C SER A 317 -34.32 -30.73 24.75
N SER A 318 -35.06 -30.81 23.64
CA SER A 318 -34.52 -30.53 22.28
C SER A 318 -33.98 -29.09 22.15
N ILE A 319 -34.56 -28.15 22.92
CA ILE A 319 -34.13 -26.75 22.98
C ILE A 319 -32.77 -26.63 23.67
N GLU A 320 -32.54 -27.37 24.76
CA GLU A 320 -31.28 -27.33 25.54
C GLU A 320 -30.08 -27.76 24.69
N ILE A 321 -30.20 -28.85 23.92
CA ILE A 321 -29.14 -29.29 23.01
C ILE A 321 -28.96 -28.35 21.82
N THR A 322 -30.05 -27.80 21.27
CA THR A 322 -29.96 -26.81 20.18
C THR A 322 -29.24 -25.55 20.64
N ASP A 323 -29.58 -25.02 21.82
CA ASP A 323 -28.92 -23.85 22.40
C ASP A 323 -27.44 -24.12 22.69
N ALA A 324 -27.11 -25.30 23.21
CA ALA A 324 -25.72 -25.71 23.44
C ALA A 324 -24.92 -25.82 22.13
N LEU A 325 -25.50 -26.35 21.04
CA LEU A 325 -24.87 -26.41 19.72
C LEU A 325 -24.59 -25.02 19.15
N ILE A 326 -25.55 -24.10 19.24
CA ILE A 326 -25.40 -22.72 18.78
C ILE A 326 -24.32 -21.99 19.59
N LYS A 327 -24.32 -22.14 20.92
CA LYS A 327 -23.29 -21.56 21.81
C LYS A 327 -21.89 -22.12 21.49
N HIS A 328 -21.79 -23.42 21.26
CA HIS A 328 -20.54 -24.07 20.87
C HIS A 328 -20.01 -23.55 19.53
N TYR A 329 -20.86 -23.47 18.50
CA TYR A 329 -20.51 -22.87 17.22
C TYR A 329 -20.02 -21.43 17.39
N ASN A 330 -20.80 -20.58 18.06
CA ASN A 330 -20.45 -19.17 18.27
C ASN A 330 -19.13 -19.02 19.05
N ALA A 331 -18.90 -19.82 20.09
CA ALA A 331 -17.66 -19.82 20.86
C ALA A 331 -16.44 -20.12 19.98
N LYS A 332 -16.51 -21.17 19.15
CA LYS A 332 -15.43 -21.50 18.20
C LYS A 332 -15.19 -20.36 17.20
N MET A 333 -16.24 -19.77 16.64
CA MET A 333 -16.12 -18.65 15.70
C MET A 333 -15.50 -17.39 16.32
N THR A 334 -15.85 -17.08 17.58
CA THR A 334 -15.25 -15.98 18.34
C THR A 334 -13.77 -16.23 18.60
N TYR A 335 -13.40 -17.45 18.98
CA TYR A 335 -12.00 -17.83 19.20
C TYR A 335 -11.16 -17.74 17.91
N ILE A 336 -11.66 -18.25 16.78
CA ILE A 336 -11.00 -18.14 15.47
C ILE A 336 -10.82 -16.67 15.07
N THR A 337 -11.84 -15.83 15.31
CA THR A 337 -11.74 -14.39 15.06
C THR A 337 -10.67 -13.74 15.93
N ALA A 338 -10.59 -14.10 17.22
CA ALA A 338 -9.54 -13.59 18.11
C ALA A 338 -8.12 -13.96 17.65
N LEU A 339 -7.91 -15.22 17.22
CA LEU A 339 -6.64 -15.67 16.65
C LEU A 339 -6.25 -14.88 15.38
N THR A 340 -7.22 -14.67 14.50
CA THR A 340 -7.00 -13.96 13.23
C THR A 340 -6.63 -12.50 13.50
N ASP A 341 -7.43 -11.83 14.32
CA ASP A 341 -7.24 -10.40 14.63
C ASP A 341 -5.92 -10.16 15.37
N PHE A 342 -5.48 -11.10 16.22
CA PHE A 342 -4.16 -11.01 16.86
C PHE A 342 -3.01 -11.05 15.83
N ASN A 343 -3.08 -11.97 14.86
CA ASN A 343 -2.04 -12.11 13.86
C ASN A 343 -2.04 -10.94 12.86
N ILE A 344 -3.22 -10.42 12.52
CA ILE A 344 -3.35 -9.18 11.73
C ILE A 344 -2.77 -8.00 12.52
N ALA A 345 -3.14 -7.83 13.79
CA ALA A 345 -2.64 -6.75 14.63
C ALA A 345 -1.12 -6.85 14.87
N GLN A 346 -0.56 -8.05 14.96
CA GLN A 346 0.88 -8.29 14.97
C GLN A 346 1.53 -7.80 13.66
N ALA A 347 0.99 -8.18 12.50
CA ALA A 347 1.50 -7.73 11.21
C ALA A 347 1.38 -6.20 11.04
N SER A 348 0.28 -5.60 11.51
CA SER A 348 0.10 -4.14 11.52
C SER A 348 1.11 -3.46 12.45
N LEU A 349 1.40 -4.03 13.61
CA LEU A 349 2.42 -3.51 14.53
C LEU A 349 3.81 -3.58 13.90
N GLU A 350 4.18 -4.70 13.27
CA GLU A 350 5.45 -4.88 12.55
C GLU A 350 5.64 -3.79 11.49
N LYS A 351 4.64 -3.60 10.62
CA LYS A 351 4.64 -2.50 9.64
C LYS A 351 4.78 -1.16 10.35
N ALA A 352 4.04 -0.96 11.45
CA ALA A 352 4.00 0.32 12.14
C ALA A 352 5.33 0.69 12.80
N ILE A 353 6.12 -0.28 13.25
CA ILE A 353 7.47 -0.06 13.80
C ILE A 353 8.57 -0.08 12.72
N GLY A 354 8.22 -0.23 11.44
CA GLY A 354 9.18 -0.25 10.33
C GLY A 354 9.93 -1.58 10.18
N VAL A 355 9.39 -2.68 10.72
CA VAL A 355 9.93 -4.04 10.58
C VAL A 355 9.15 -4.78 9.47
N LYS A 356 9.83 -5.64 8.72
CA LYS A 356 9.25 -6.43 7.63
C LYS A 356 8.53 -7.69 8.12
#